data_AF-A0A239IP48-F1
#
_entry.id   AF-A0A239IP48-F1
#
_cell.length_a   1.000
_cell.length_b   1.000
_cell.length_c   1.000
_cell.angle_alpha   90.00
_cell.angle_beta   90.00
_cell.angle_gamma   90.00
#
_symmetry.space_group_name_H-M   'P 1'
#
loop_
_entity.id
_entity.type
_entity.pdbx_description
1 polymer ?
#
loop_
_entity_poly.entity_id
_entity_poly.type
_entity_poly.pdbx_seq_one_letter_code
_entity_poly.pdbx_strand_id
1 'polypeptide(L)'
;MTDPISPELLNNWNTYGGYLAMAVAGVGVLILLGHYLKLLATGDYKTRYDYINMHEINMLWNGALLIIIGGTLYFNTMFGESTWLWFFVRLFMSSMFAVILGVIIQNVLKFYYPFFIEKRLKKLRFTPRTSPDGRKMKLLSEEEEDVYLDEGMQAEEDAFSVDYDVWIDEESGFTKIEKYNGRLHALQCNNCNYQTLKVEREDVIQTATETEEGELMKYYACGYCGHKERKSFKIARLKAGEAAQ
;
A
#
# COMPACT_ATOMS: atom_id res chain seq x y z
N MET A 1 16.28 -28.00 -32.44
CA MET A 1 15.43 -27.95 -31.22
C MET A 1 14.34 -29.03 -31.21
N THR A 2 14.34 -29.97 -32.14
CA THR A 2 13.42 -31.13 -32.14
C THR A 2 14.02 -32.35 -31.43
N ASP A 3 15.31 -32.31 -31.11
CA ASP A 3 15.97 -33.36 -30.35
C ASP A 3 15.35 -33.49 -28.95
N PRO A 4 15.17 -34.72 -28.44
CA PRO A 4 14.67 -34.95 -27.10
C PRO A 4 15.66 -34.40 -26.07
N ILE A 5 15.13 -33.83 -24.99
CA ILE A 5 15.93 -33.43 -23.83
C ILE A 5 16.48 -34.70 -23.19
N SER A 6 17.72 -34.67 -22.70
CA SER A 6 18.30 -35.84 -22.03
C SER A 6 17.43 -36.23 -20.82
N PRO A 7 17.09 -37.53 -20.66
CA PRO A 7 16.20 -37.97 -19.58
C PRO A 7 16.70 -37.58 -18.19
N GLU A 8 18.01 -37.63 -17.97
CA GLU A 8 18.64 -37.23 -16.71
C GLU A 8 18.45 -35.74 -16.42
N LEU A 9 18.68 -34.86 -17.40
CA LEU A 9 18.50 -33.41 -17.22
C LEU A 9 17.04 -33.07 -16.95
N LEU A 10 16.12 -33.70 -17.68
CA LEU A 10 14.69 -33.47 -17.52
C LEU A 10 14.18 -33.96 -16.16
N ASN A 11 14.67 -35.12 -15.70
CA ASN A 11 14.34 -35.63 -14.37
C ASN A 11 14.86 -34.71 -13.24
N ASN A 12 16.09 -34.21 -13.38
CA ASN A 12 16.66 -33.25 -12.43
C ASN A 12 15.86 -31.94 -12.43
N TRP A 13 15.51 -31.41 -13.61
CA TRP A 13 14.65 -30.23 -13.74
C TRP A 13 13.29 -30.44 -13.05
N ASN A 14 12.63 -31.56 -13.32
CA ASN A 14 11.31 -31.84 -12.75
C ASN A 14 11.38 -31.98 -11.22
N THR A 15 12.40 -32.67 -10.70
CA THR A 15 12.57 -32.89 -9.27
C THR A 15 12.90 -31.60 -8.52
N TYR A 16 14.00 -30.93 -8.89
CA TYR A 16 14.43 -29.72 -8.18
C TYR A 16 13.55 -28.51 -8.49
N GLY A 17 13.04 -28.41 -9.72
CA GLY A 17 12.04 -27.42 -10.08
C GLY A 17 10.74 -27.60 -9.30
N GLY A 18 10.32 -28.85 -9.05
CA GLY A 18 9.17 -29.15 -8.21
C GLY A 18 9.36 -28.71 -6.77
N TYR A 19 10.54 -28.99 -6.18
CA TYR A 19 10.87 -28.49 -4.83
C TYR A 19 10.90 -26.97 -4.75
N LEU A 20 11.52 -26.31 -5.73
CA LEU A 20 11.54 -24.85 -5.81
C LEU A 20 10.12 -24.28 -5.92
N ALA A 21 9.28 -24.87 -6.77
CA ALA A 21 7.91 -24.44 -6.98
C ALA A 21 7.08 -24.51 -5.68
N MET A 22 7.19 -25.62 -4.94
CA MET A 22 6.54 -25.79 -3.64
C MET A 22 7.08 -24.80 -2.60
N ALA A 23 8.39 -24.54 -2.56
CA ALA A 23 8.97 -23.58 -1.65
C ALA A 23 8.44 -22.16 -1.92
N VAL A 24 8.42 -21.73 -3.19
CA VAL A 24 7.91 -20.41 -3.60
C VAL A 24 6.42 -20.26 -3.27
N ALA A 25 5.60 -21.25 -3.62
CA ALA A 25 4.17 -21.23 -3.28
C ALA A 25 3.96 -21.23 -1.76
N GLY A 26 4.76 -22.01 -1.01
CA GLY A 26 4.73 -22.09 0.44
C GLY A 26 5.01 -20.74 1.09
N VAL A 27 6.01 -19.98 0.62
CA VAL A 27 6.25 -18.60 1.10
C VAL A 27 5.05 -17.71 0.84
N GLY A 28 4.42 -17.80 -0.33
CA GLY A 28 3.20 -17.06 -0.64
C GLY A 28 2.06 -17.36 0.35
N VAL A 29 1.83 -18.64 0.67
CA VAL A 29 0.85 -19.07 1.67
C VAL A 29 1.20 -18.55 3.07
N LEU A 30 2.47 -18.61 3.47
CA LEU A 30 2.92 -18.10 4.77
C LEU A 30 2.71 -16.60 4.92
N ILE A 31 2.89 -15.81 3.86
CA ILE A 31 2.57 -14.37 3.87
C ILE A 31 1.08 -14.14 4.15
N LEU A 32 0.19 -14.88 3.46
CA LEU A 32 -1.26 -14.74 3.65
C LEU A 32 -1.69 -15.20 5.05
N LEU A 33 -1.14 -16.32 5.53
CA LEU A 33 -1.40 -16.81 6.90
C LEU A 33 -0.89 -15.82 7.94
N GLY A 34 0.33 -15.30 7.79
CA GLY A 34 0.91 -14.31 8.69
C GLY A 34 0.08 -13.03 8.75
N HIS A 35 -0.41 -12.56 7.60
CA HIS A 35 -1.33 -11.43 7.52
C HIS A 35 -2.63 -11.69 8.30
N TYR A 36 -3.27 -12.85 8.07
CA TYR A 36 -4.51 -13.21 8.75
C TYR A 36 -4.32 -13.39 10.26
N LEU A 37 -3.25 -14.06 10.68
CA LEU A 37 -2.89 -14.23 12.09
C LEU A 37 -2.64 -12.88 12.77
N LYS A 38 -1.96 -11.95 12.10
CA LYS A 38 -1.74 -10.60 12.62
C LYS A 38 -3.05 -9.84 12.83
N LEU A 39 -4.02 -9.97 11.91
CA LEU A 39 -5.36 -9.38 12.08
C LEU A 39 -6.12 -9.96 13.27
N LEU A 40 -6.04 -11.27 13.46
CA LEU A 40 -6.68 -11.95 14.60
C LEU A 40 -6.04 -11.57 15.94
N ALA A 41 -4.71 -11.45 15.97
CA ALA A 41 -3.96 -11.11 17.18
C ALA A 41 -4.10 -9.64 17.59
N THR A 42 -4.40 -8.73 16.66
CA THR A 42 -4.50 -7.29 16.94
C THR A 42 -5.88 -6.96 17.52
N GLY A 43 -5.99 -6.82 18.84
CA GLY A 43 -7.25 -6.52 19.53
C GLY A 43 -7.73 -5.08 19.39
N ASP A 44 -6.82 -4.11 19.45
CA ASP A 44 -7.17 -2.68 19.37
C ASP A 44 -7.66 -2.31 17.95
N TYR A 45 -8.82 -1.64 17.89
CA TYR A 45 -9.48 -1.34 16.62
C TYR A 45 -8.68 -0.35 15.78
N LYS A 46 -8.01 0.65 16.39
CA LYS A 46 -7.20 1.64 15.66
C LYS A 46 -5.97 1.01 15.03
N THR A 47 -5.24 0.21 15.81
CA THR A 47 -4.06 -0.51 15.32
C THR A 47 -4.44 -1.46 14.19
N ARG A 48 -5.59 -2.14 14.31
CA ARG A 48 -6.12 -3.00 13.24
C ARG A 48 -6.52 -2.19 12.00
N TYR A 49 -7.18 -1.05 12.18
CA TYR A 49 -7.54 -0.12 11.10
C TYR A 49 -6.30 0.30 10.30
N ASP A 50 -5.25 0.77 10.98
CA ASP A 50 -4.03 1.26 10.34
C ASP A 50 -3.31 0.14 9.60
N TYR A 51 -3.24 -1.04 10.21
CA TYR A 51 -2.61 -2.19 9.58
C TYR A 51 -3.31 -2.61 8.28
N ILE A 52 -4.66 -2.67 8.29
CA ILE A 52 -5.47 -2.96 7.11
C ILE A 52 -5.22 -1.93 6.01
N ASN A 53 -5.32 -0.64 6.37
CA ASN A 53 -5.20 0.45 5.41
C ASN A 53 -3.81 0.51 4.76
N MET A 54 -2.75 0.18 5.51
CA MET A 54 -1.37 0.27 5.02
C MET A 54 -0.88 -0.98 4.28
N HIS A 55 -1.32 -2.19 4.68
CA HIS A 55 -0.66 -3.42 4.23
C HIS A 55 -1.55 -4.42 3.49
N GLU A 56 -2.87 -4.41 3.66
CA GLU A 56 -3.69 -5.56 3.27
C GLU A 56 -3.64 -5.87 1.78
N ILE A 57 -3.85 -4.86 0.93
CA ILE A 57 -3.78 -5.03 -0.53
C ILE A 57 -2.41 -5.57 -0.97
N ASN A 58 -1.33 -5.02 -0.41
CA ASN A 58 0.03 -5.42 -0.76
C ASN A 58 0.36 -6.84 -0.30
N MET A 59 -0.07 -7.23 0.90
CA MET A 59 0.14 -8.59 1.42
C MET A 59 -0.65 -9.63 0.62
N LEU A 60 -1.91 -9.33 0.28
CA LEU A 60 -2.74 -10.18 -0.57
C LEU A 60 -2.13 -10.34 -1.96
N TRP A 61 -1.68 -9.24 -2.57
CA TRP A 61 -1.03 -9.28 -3.88
C TRP A 61 0.28 -10.07 -3.87
N ASN A 62 1.18 -9.80 -2.92
CA ASN A 62 2.46 -10.48 -2.82
C ASN A 62 2.29 -11.99 -2.59
N GLY A 63 1.35 -12.38 -1.71
CA GLY A 63 1.01 -13.78 -1.47
C GLY A 63 0.47 -14.47 -2.73
N ALA A 64 -0.50 -13.83 -3.41
CA ALA A 64 -1.08 -14.36 -4.65
C ALA A 64 -0.04 -14.49 -5.77
N LEU A 65 0.84 -13.49 -5.93
CA LEU A 65 1.89 -13.49 -6.95
C LEU A 65 2.85 -14.67 -6.77
N LEU A 66 3.32 -14.92 -5.54
CA LEU A 66 4.19 -16.05 -5.26
C LEU A 66 3.50 -17.39 -5.48
N ILE A 67 2.21 -17.50 -5.12
CA ILE A 67 1.43 -18.71 -5.39
C ILE A 67 1.27 -18.95 -6.90
N ILE A 68 1.03 -17.91 -7.70
CA ILE A 68 0.96 -18.00 -9.16
C ILE A 68 2.30 -18.44 -9.74
N ILE A 69 3.41 -17.84 -9.31
CA ILE A 69 4.75 -18.20 -9.76
C ILE A 69 5.05 -19.65 -9.41
N GLY A 70 4.81 -20.05 -8.15
CA GLY A 70 5.00 -21.42 -7.70
C GLY A 70 4.14 -22.41 -8.49
N GLY A 71 2.85 -22.11 -8.71
CA GLY A 71 1.96 -22.94 -9.53
C GLY A 71 2.42 -23.06 -10.99
N THR A 72 2.95 -21.98 -11.56
CA THR A 72 3.49 -21.96 -12.93
C THR A 72 4.74 -22.81 -13.04
N LEU A 73 5.68 -22.69 -12.08
CA LEU A 73 6.87 -23.52 -12.02
C LEU A 73 6.50 -25.00 -11.86
N TYR A 74 5.57 -25.31 -10.96
CA TYR A 74 5.11 -26.68 -10.71
C TYR A 74 4.43 -27.30 -11.94
N PHE A 75 3.59 -26.54 -12.65
CA PHE A 75 3.02 -27.01 -13.91
C PHE A 75 4.11 -27.40 -14.93
N ASN A 76 5.20 -26.62 -15.00
CA ASN A 76 6.30 -26.90 -15.91
C ASN A 76 7.16 -28.11 -15.54
N THR A 77 6.95 -28.73 -14.38
CA THR A 77 7.70 -29.92 -13.91
C THR A 77 6.90 -31.22 -14.03
N MET A 78 5.63 -31.16 -14.43
CA MET A 78 4.73 -32.34 -14.50
C MET A 78 4.93 -33.23 -15.73
N PHE A 79 5.78 -32.81 -16.67
CA PHE A 79 5.85 -33.43 -17.98
C PHE A 79 7.09 -34.31 -18.10
N GLY A 80 6.89 -35.54 -18.60
CA GLY A 80 7.95 -36.49 -18.94
C GLY A 80 8.64 -36.12 -20.26
N GLU A 81 8.98 -37.11 -21.08
CA GLU A 81 9.72 -36.95 -22.34
C GLU A 81 9.25 -35.74 -23.16
N SER A 82 10.17 -34.81 -23.41
CA SER A 82 9.90 -33.57 -24.11
C SER A 82 11.07 -33.20 -25.00
N THR A 83 10.78 -32.58 -26.14
CA THR A 83 11.78 -31.90 -26.96
C THR A 83 12.02 -30.49 -26.43
N TRP A 84 13.14 -29.87 -26.83
CA TRP A 84 13.44 -28.48 -26.47
C TRP A 84 12.36 -27.51 -26.98
N LEU A 85 11.83 -27.72 -28.19
CA LEU A 85 10.75 -26.91 -28.74
C LEU A 85 9.52 -26.90 -27.82
N TRP A 86 9.01 -28.07 -27.43
CA TRP A 86 7.81 -28.17 -26.60
C TRP A 86 8.03 -27.67 -25.18
N PHE A 87 9.25 -27.81 -24.64
CA PHE A 87 9.63 -27.24 -23.35
C PHE A 87 9.49 -25.71 -23.35
N PHE A 88 10.06 -25.03 -24.35
CA PHE A 88 9.97 -23.57 -24.43
C PHE A 88 8.56 -23.08 -24.76
N VAL A 89 7.82 -23.78 -25.63
CA VAL A 89 6.41 -23.47 -25.90
C VAL A 89 5.60 -23.55 -24.61
N ARG A 90 5.79 -24.59 -23.80
CA ARG A 90 5.09 -24.73 -22.52
C ARG A 90 5.46 -23.61 -21.53
N LEU A 91 6.76 -23.33 -21.39
CA LEU A 91 7.22 -22.27 -20.49
C LEU A 91 6.62 -20.92 -20.89
N PHE A 92 6.61 -20.61 -22.19
CA PHE A 92 6.00 -19.41 -22.74
C PHE A 92 4.49 -19.36 -22.48
N MET A 93 3.74 -20.40 -22.86
CA MET A 93 2.28 -20.42 -22.67
C MET A 93 1.88 -20.30 -21.20
N SER A 94 2.52 -21.07 -20.32
CA SER A 94 2.23 -21.05 -18.89
C SER A 94 2.55 -19.70 -18.24
N SER A 95 3.66 -19.05 -18.63
CA SER A 95 3.98 -17.69 -18.17
C SER A 95 2.99 -16.64 -18.67
N MET A 96 2.51 -16.75 -19.93
CA MET A 96 1.45 -15.86 -20.43
C MET A 96 0.17 -15.97 -19.59
N PHE A 97 -0.28 -17.19 -19.29
CA PHE A 97 -1.44 -17.40 -18.42
C PHE A 97 -1.22 -16.88 -17.01
N ALA A 98 -0.01 -17.05 -16.46
CA ALA A 98 0.37 -16.54 -15.14
C ALA A 98 0.29 -15.00 -15.09
N VAL A 99 0.78 -14.32 -16.12
CA VAL A 99 0.70 -12.84 -16.23
C VAL A 99 -0.76 -12.40 -16.32
N ILE A 100 -1.58 -13.05 -17.16
CA ILE A 100 -3.01 -12.74 -17.27
C ILE A 100 -3.71 -12.89 -15.92
N LEU A 101 -3.49 -14.00 -15.22
CA LEU A 101 -4.06 -14.24 -13.91
C LEU A 101 -3.59 -13.19 -12.88
N GLY A 102 -2.29 -12.85 -12.90
CA GLY A 102 -1.72 -11.80 -12.07
C GLY A 102 -2.39 -10.46 -12.29
N VAL A 103 -2.58 -10.04 -13.55
CA VAL A 103 -3.26 -8.79 -13.90
C VAL A 103 -4.73 -8.80 -13.45
N ILE A 104 -5.44 -9.92 -13.61
CA ILE A 104 -6.82 -10.06 -13.13
C ILE A 104 -6.88 -9.85 -11.62
N ILE A 105 -6.05 -10.57 -10.85
CA ILE A 105 -6.03 -10.44 -9.38
C ILE A 105 -5.65 -9.01 -8.97
N GLN A 106 -4.63 -8.43 -9.60
CA GLN A 106 -4.19 -7.06 -9.32
C GLN A 106 -5.33 -6.06 -9.56
N ASN A 107 -6.08 -6.19 -10.65
CA ASN A 107 -7.22 -5.32 -10.95
C ASN A 107 -8.37 -5.52 -9.96
N VAL A 108 -8.66 -6.76 -9.57
CA VAL A 108 -9.66 -7.05 -8.53
C VAL A 108 -9.28 -6.37 -7.21
N LEU A 109 -8.01 -6.53 -6.77
CA LEU A 109 -7.50 -5.93 -5.55
C LEU A 109 -7.46 -4.40 -5.60
N LYS A 110 -7.19 -3.81 -6.76
CA LYS A 110 -7.08 -2.35 -6.92
C LYS A 110 -8.43 -1.65 -7.06
N PHE A 111 -9.40 -2.25 -7.77
CA PHE A 111 -10.63 -1.55 -8.16
C PHE A 111 -11.88 -2.04 -7.43
N TYR A 112 -11.95 -3.32 -7.05
CA TYR A 112 -13.16 -3.90 -6.46
C TYR A 112 -13.01 -4.14 -4.95
N TYR A 113 -11.84 -4.59 -4.53
CA TYR A 113 -11.56 -4.89 -3.12
C TYR A 113 -11.64 -3.68 -2.17
N PRO A 114 -11.28 -2.43 -2.56
CA PRO A 114 -11.37 -1.28 -1.68
C PRO A 114 -12.77 -1.05 -1.08
N PHE A 115 -13.83 -1.37 -1.83
CA PHE A 115 -15.21 -1.28 -1.32
C PHE A 115 -15.46 -2.13 -0.06
N PHE A 116 -14.88 -3.33 0.00
CA PHE A 116 -15.00 -4.20 1.17
C PHE A 116 -14.13 -3.71 2.33
N ILE A 117 -12.94 -3.22 2.02
CA ILE A 117 -12.03 -2.61 3.00
C ILE A 117 -12.71 -1.41 3.65
N GLU A 118 -13.25 -0.47 2.88
CA GLU A 118 -13.89 0.74 3.39
C GLU A 118 -15.02 0.43 4.37
N LYS A 119 -15.89 -0.53 4.05
CA LYS A 119 -16.96 -0.97 4.96
C LYS A 119 -16.41 -1.51 6.28
N ARG A 120 -15.36 -2.32 6.21
CA ARG A 120 -14.73 -2.90 7.39
C ARG A 120 -13.97 -1.84 8.22
N LEU A 121 -13.29 -0.91 7.57
CA LEU A 121 -12.60 0.22 8.18
C LEU A 121 -13.58 1.15 8.89
N LYS A 122 -14.70 1.52 8.25
CA LYS A 122 -15.78 2.30 8.89
C LYS A 122 -16.32 1.60 10.13
N LYS A 123 -16.57 0.29 10.05
CA LYS A 123 -16.99 -0.49 11.21
C LYS A 123 -15.96 -0.43 12.33
N LEU A 124 -14.66 -0.58 12.03
CA LEU A 124 -13.60 -0.50 13.03
C LEU A 124 -13.49 0.89 13.67
N ARG A 125 -13.54 1.95 12.85
CA ARG A 125 -13.46 3.35 13.30
C ARG A 125 -14.57 3.67 14.31
N PHE A 126 -15.83 3.43 13.94
CA PHE A 126 -17.01 3.80 14.73
C PHE A 126 -17.48 2.74 15.75
N THR A 127 -16.71 1.67 15.98
CA THR A 127 -17.03 0.73 17.07
C THR A 127 -16.66 1.37 18.42
N PRO A 128 -17.59 1.41 19.40
CA PRO A 128 -17.32 2.00 20.71
C PRO A 128 -16.06 1.45 21.38
N ARG A 129 -15.26 2.37 21.93
CA ARG A 129 -14.06 2.01 22.68
C ARG A 129 -14.39 1.67 24.13
N THR A 130 -13.46 0.99 24.77
CA THR A 130 -13.57 0.61 26.18
C THR A 130 -12.54 1.40 26.96
N SER A 131 -12.98 2.12 27.99
CA SER A 131 -12.10 2.87 28.87
C SER A 131 -11.25 1.92 29.75
N PRO A 132 -10.18 2.41 30.40
CA PRO A 132 -9.42 1.61 31.37
C PRO A 132 -10.29 1.02 32.48
N ASP A 133 -11.41 1.67 32.80
CA ASP A 133 -12.40 1.23 33.80
C ASP A 133 -13.40 0.18 33.26
N GLY A 134 -13.28 -0.21 31.99
CA GLY A 134 -14.14 -1.21 31.37
C GLY A 134 -15.48 -0.67 30.85
N ARG A 135 -15.70 0.66 30.87
CA ARG A 135 -16.93 1.29 30.38
C ARG A 135 -16.87 1.56 28.89
N LYS A 136 -18.04 1.62 28.25
CA LYS A 136 -18.14 2.02 26.84
C LYS A 136 -17.99 3.52 26.74
N MET A 137 -17.13 3.96 25.82
CA MET A 137 -16.87 5.37 25.55
C MET A 137 -17.86 5.91 24.51
N LYS A 138 -18.27 7.17 24.66
CA LYS A 138 -19.02 7.95 23.67
C LYS A 138 -18.04 8.54 22.66
N LEU A 139 -18.37 8.48 21.37
CA LEU A 139 -17.69 9.26 20.33
C LEU A 139 -18.29 10.66 20.33
N LEU A 140 -17.46 11.67 20.44
CA LEU A 140 -17.87 13.07 20.37
C LEU A 140 -18.20 13.46 18.92
N SER A 141 -19.09 14.43 18.74
CA SER A 141 -19.21 15.11 17.44
C SER A 141 -18.06 16.10 17.22
N GLU A 142 -17.81 16.48 15.97
CA GLU A 142 -16.81 17.48 15.58
C GLU A 142 -16.86 18.76 16.46
N GLU A 143 -18.05 19.30 16.72
CA GLU A 143 -18.20 20.51 17.57
C GLU A 143 -17.92 20.25 19.06
N GLU A 144 -18.11 19.01 19.53
CA GLU A 144 -17.87 18.62 20.92
C GLU A 144 -16.37 18.33 21.15
N GLU A 145 -15.64 17.93 20.12
CA GLU A 145 -14.27 17.43 20.25
C GLU A 145 -13.21 18.53 20.23
N ASP A 146 -13.48 19.69 19.60
CA ASP A 146 -12.59 20.85 19.55
C ASP A 146 -11.99 21.23 20.91
N VAL A 147 -12.77 21.09 21.99
CA VAL A 147 -12.34 21.42 23.37
C VAL A 147 -11.22 20.50 23.87
N TYR A 148 -11.07 19.31 23.27
CA TYR A 148 -10.06 18.31 23.59
C TYR A 148 -8.87 18.32 22.63
N LEU A 149 -8.99 19.02 21.50
CA LEU A 149 -7.94 19.15 20.50
C LEU A 149 -7.11 20.42 20.74
N ASP A 150 -5.79 20.31 20.56
CA ASP A 150 -4.94 21.49 20.58
C ASP A 150 -5.06 22.31 19.27
N GLU A 151 -4.60 23.56 19.28
CA GLU A 151 -4.71 24.45 18.12
C GLU A 151 -4.03 23.89 16.86
N GLY A 152 -2.99 23.08 17.01
CA GLY A 152 -2.29 22.46 15.89
C GLY A 152 -3.05 21.27 15.32
N MET A 153 -3.73 20.48 16.16
CA MET A 153 -4.66 19.43 15.75
C MET A 153 -5.84 20.02 14.98
N GLN A 154 -6.46 21.07 15.51
CA GLN A 154 -7.53 21.81 14.83
C GLN A 154 -7.03 22.36 13.47
N ALA A 155 -5.80 22.89 13.41
CA ALA A 155 -5.21 23.34 12.16
C ALA A 155 -4.98 22.21 11.14
N GLU A 156 -4.76 20.95 11.56
CA GLU A 156 -4.71 19.80 10.65
C GLU A 156 -6.11 19.44 10.11
N GLU A 157 -7.15 19.57 10.93
CA GLU A 157 -8.55 19.34 10.53
C GLU A 157 -9.06 20.42 9.58
N ASP A 158 -8.79 21.69 9.87
CA ASP A 158 -9.03 22.83 8.98
C ASP A 158 -8.29 22.66 7.65
N ALA A 159 -7.10 22.07 7.70
CA ALA A 159 -6.32 21.73 6.52
C ALA A 159 -6.85 20.48 5.79
N PHE A 160 -7.82 19.77 6.36
CA PHE A 160 -8.36 18.48 5.92
C PHE A 160 -7.29 17.41 5.71
N SER A 161 -6.16 17.53 6.41
CA SER A 161 -5.02 16.62 6.30
C SER A 161 -5.09 15.47 7.28
N VAL A 162 -5.71 15.72 8.43
CA VAL A 162 -5.96 14.78 9.50
C VAL A 162 -7.40 14.93 9.92
N ASP A 163 -7.93 13.87 10.50
CA ASP A 163 -9.28 13.75 11.00
C ASP A 163 -9.15 13.06 12.36
N TYR A 164 -9.48 13.74 13.46
CA TYR A 164 -9.39 13.19 14.80
C TYR A 164 -10.75 12.65 15.25
N ASP A 165 -10.74 11.49 15.91
CA ASP A 165 -11.92 11.03 16.66
C ASP A 165 -11.58 11.14 18.15
N VAL A 166 -12.39 11.89 18.91
CA VAL A 166 -12.30 11.91 20.38
C VAL A 166 -13.34 10.99 21.01
N TRP A 167 -12.86 9.96 21.69
CA TRP A 167 -13.68 9.11 22.56
C TRP A 167 -13.58 9.56 24.00
N ILE A 168 -14.71 9.63 24.71
CA ILE A 168 -14.76 9.97 26.13
C ILE A 168 -15.55 8.95 26.96
N ASP A 169 -15.04 8.62 28.13
CA ASP A 169 -15.80 8.00 29.21
C ASP A 169 -16.49 9.11 30.01
N GLU A 170 -17.82 9.23 29.90
CA GLU A 170 -18.58 10.30 30.55
C GLU A 170 -18.55 10.22 32.09
N GLU A 171 -18.20 9.07 32.67
CA GLU A 171 -18.15 8.91 34.13
C GLU A 171 -16.75 9.20 34.72
N SER A 172 -15.67 8.75 34.09
CA SER A 172 -14.30 9.06 34.57
C SER A 172 -13.69 10.30 33.93
N GLY A 173 -14.23 10.79 32.82
CA GLY A 173 -13.62 11.83 32.01
C GLY A 173 -12.38 11.35 31.23
N PHE A 174 -12.12 10.04 31.18
CA PHE A 174 -11.01 9.50 30.40
C PHE A 174 -11.25 9.73 28.91
N THR A 175 -10.28 10.35 28.23
CA THR A 175 -10.34 10.62 26.80
C THR A 175 -9.34 9.79 26.02
N LYS A 176 -9.73 9.33 24.83
CA LYS A 176 -8.86 8.65 23.86
C LYS A 176 -9.01 9.35 22.52
N ILE A 177 -7.96 10.02 22.08
CA ILE A 177 -7.89 10.71 20.79
C ILE A 177 -7.25 9.76 19.77
N GLU A 178 -7.92 9.55 18.64
CA GLU A 178 -7.43 8.70 17.56
C GLU A 178 -7.26 9.47 16.26
N LYS A 179 -6.08 9.35 15.64
CA LYS A 179 -5.68 10.10 14.43
C LYS A 179 -5.95 9.33 13.14
N TYR A 180 -6.73 9.87 12.21
CA TYR A 180 -7.00 9.31 10.88
C TYR A 180 -6.45 10.19 9.75
N ASN A 181 -6.18 9.60 8.60
CA ASN A 181 -5.78 10.37 7.41
C ASN A 181 -6.99 11.15 6.88
N GLY A 182 -6.81 12.45 6.70
CA GLY A 182 -7.81 13.31 6.07
C GLY A 182 -7.89 13.09 4.56
N ARG A 183 -8.77 13.86 3.91
CA ARG A 183 -9.01 13.77 2.46
C ARG A 183 -7.96 14.50 1.61
N LEU A 184 -7.24 15.46 2.19
CA LEU A 184 -6.15 16.18 1.53
C LEU A 184 -4.80 15.68 2.06
N HIS A 185 -3.79 15.66 1.20
CA HIS A 185 -2.43 15.34 1.64
C HIS A 185 -1.69 16.63 1.98
N ALA A 186 -1.23 16.74 3.22
CA ALA A 186 -0.29 17.75 3.66
C ALA A 186 0.93 17.06 4.30
N LEU A 187 2.10 17.67 4.13
CA LEU A 187 3.32 17.14 4.71
C LEU A 187 3.42 17.53 6.18
N GLN A 188 4.14 16.72 6.95
CA GLN A 188 4.52 17.08 8.31
C GLN A 188 5.50 18.25 8.28
N CYS A 189 5.20 19.30 9.04
CA CYS A 189 6.08 20.45 9.18
C CYS A 189 7.27 20.11 10.10
N ASN A 190 8.50 20.35 9.62
CA ASN A 190 9.72 20.12 10.40
C ASN A 190 9.85 21.01 11.65
N ASN A 191 9.11 22.12 11.71
CA ASN A 191 9.18 23.07 12.82
C ASN A 191 8.16 22.78 13.94
N CYS A 192 6.93 22.42 13.58
CA CYS A 192 5.84 22.23 14.56
C CYS A 192 5.27 20.81 14.61
N ASN A 193 5.72 19.89 13.73
CA ASN A 193 5.30 18.49 13.64
C ASN A 193 3.83 18.21 13.26
N TYR A 194 3.01 19.24 13.02
CA TYR A 194 1.67 19.07 12.46
C TYR A 194 1.72 18.91 10.93
N GLN A 195 0.78 18.15 10.38
CA GLN A 195 0.59 17.91 8.94
C GLN A 195 -0.16 19.07 8.30
N THR A 196 0.42 20.27 8.33
CA THR A 196 -0.18 21.49 7.75
C THR A 196 0.71 22.12 6.68
N LEU A 197 1.80 21.45 6.30
CA LEU A 197 2.75 21.94 5.28
C LEU A 197 2.24 21.62 3.87
N LYS A 198 1.83 22.65 3.13
CA LYS A 198 1.27 22.55 1.78
C LYS A 198 2.10 23.33 0.77
N VAL A 199 2.01 22.95 -0.51
CA VAL A 199 2.64 23.68 -1.61
C VAL A 199 1.92 25.01 -1.79
N GLU A 200 2.64 26.12 -1.66
CA GLU A 200 2.13 27.48 -1.87
C GLU A 200 2.34 27.90 -3.33
N ARG A 201 3.52 27.60 -3.89
CA ARG A 201 3.86 27.90 -5.30
C ARG A 201 4.91 26.92 -5.84
N GLU A 202 4.97 26.82 -7.16
CA GLU A 202 5.96 26.04 -7.88
C GLU A 202 6.59 26.90 -8.97
N ASP A 203 7.93 26.92 -9.04
CA ASP A 203 8.69 27.68 -10.02
C ASP A 203 9.58 26.74 -10.82
N VAL A 204 9.55 26.82 -12.15
CA VAL A 204 10.51 26.13 -13.02
C VAL A 204 11.81 26.94 -13.04
N ILE A 205 12.86 26.41 -12.41
CA ILE A 205 14.18 27.06 -12.33
C ILE A 205 14.97 26.79 -13.62
N GLN A 206 14.85 25.58 -14.15
CA GLN A 206 15.46 25.18 -15.41
C GLN A 206 14.44 24.40 -16.24
N THR A 207 14.17 24.88 -17.44
CA THR A 207 13.30 24.17 -18.40
C THR A 207 14.03 22.93 -18.88
N ALA A 208 13.32 21.79 -18.92
CA ALA A 208 13.87 20.56 -19.46
C ALA A 208 14.15 20.69 -20.97
N THR A 209 15.23 20.10 -21.43
CA THR A 209 15.56 19.97 -22.86
C THR A 209 15.55 18.50 -23.26
N GLU A 210 15.81 18.18 -24.53
CA GLU A 210 15.96 16.79 -24.97
C GLU A 210 17.21 16.12 -24.36
N THR A 211 18.24 16.91 -24.04
CA THR A 211 19.53 16.43 -23.53
C THR A 211 19.71 16.60 -22.03
N GLU A 212 19.07 17.60 -21.43
CA GLU A 212 19.22 17.96 -20.02
C GLU A 212 17.87 17.89 -19.28
N GLU A 213 17.92 17.37 -18.05
CA GLU A 213 16.77 17.40 -17.15
C GLU A 213 16.47 18.83 -16.72
N GLY A 214 15.18 19.14 -16.55
CA GLY A 214 14.77 20.40 -15.96
C GLY A 214 14.84 20.36 -14.43
N GLU A 215 14.58 21.49 -13.82
CA GLU A 215 14.53 21.65 -12.37
C GLU A 215 13.31 22.47 -11.96
N LEU A 216 12.49 21.89 -11.09
CA LEU A 216 11.31 22.48 -10.48
C LEU A 216 11.58 22.76 -9.00
N MET A 217 11.34 23.97 -8.55
CA MET A 217 11.36 24.34 -7.14
C MET A 217 9.94 24.43 -6.61
N LYS A 218 9.60 23.61 -5.61
CA LYS A 218 8.33 23.75 -4.87
C LYS A 218 8.59 24.51 -3.57
N TYR A 219 7.76 25.51 -3.31
CA TYR A 219 7.77 26.28 -2.08
C TYR A 219 6.59 25.83 -1.23
N TYR A 220 6.88 25.51 0.01
CA TYR A 220 5.92 25.02 0.98
C TYR A 220 5.73 26.05 2.09
N ALA A 221 4.50 26.15 2.58
CA ALA A 221 4.15 26.95 3.74
C ALA A 221 3.29 26.12 4.70
N CYS A 222 3.62 26.22 5.99
CA CYS A 222 2.88 25.58 7.06
C CYS A 222 1.68 26.45 7.43
N GLY A 223 0.47 25.89 7.32
CA GLY A 223 -0.77 26.58 7.64
C GLY A 223 -0.94 26.91 9.14
N TYR A 224 -0.19 26.25 10.03
CA TYR A 224 -0.25 26.48 11.47
C TYR A 224 0.83 27.47 11.95
N CYS A 225 2.11 27.08 11.91
CA CYS A 225 3.19 27.90 12.45
C CYS A 225 3.83 28.88 11.45
N GLY A 226 3.37 28.91 10.19
CA GLY A 226 3.89 29.80 9.16
C GLY A 226 5.30 29.46 8.64
N HIS A 227 5.90 28.34 9.07
CA HIS A 227 7.20 27.88 8.59
C HIS A 227 7.19 27.69 7.06
N LYS A 228 8.26 28.16 6.40
CA LYS A 228 8.43 28.05 4.95
C LYS A 228 9.65 27.22 4.62
N GLU A 229 9.48 26.27 3.70
CA GLU A 229 10.59 25.47 3.18
C GLU A 229 10.48 25.33 1.66
N ARG A 230 11.58 24.96 0.99
CA ARG A 230 11.60 24.73 -0.45
C ARG A 230 12.32 23.43 -0.78
N LYS A 231 11.84 22.71 -1.79
CA LYS A 231 12.45 21.47 -2.26
C LYS A 231 12.58 21.49 -3.78
N SER A 232 13.76 21.10 -4.25
CA SER A 232 14.05 20.94 -5.68
C SER A 232 13.66 19.53 -6.14
N PHE A 233 13.06 19.46 -7.32
CA PHE A 233 12.67 18.24 -8.01
C PHE A 233 13.22 18.27 -9.43
N LYS A 234 13.73 17.15 -9.91
CA LYS A 234 14.17 17.01 -11.31
C LYS A 234 12.97 16.76 -12.22
N ILE A 235 12.94 17.46 -13.34
CA ILE A 235 11.93 17.32 -14.39
C ILE A 235 12.54 16.44 -15.48
N ALA A 236 11.80 15.40 -15.90
CA ALA A 236 12.24 14.52 -16.97
C ALA A 236 12.53 15.30 -18.26
N ARG A 237 13.50 14.81 -19.03
CA ARG A 237 13.85 15.35 -20.35
C ARG A 237 12.64 15.32 -21.29
N LEU A 238 12.59 16.27 -22.21
CA LEU A 238 11.59 16.27 -23.28
C LEU A 238 11.83 15.08 -24.21
N LYS A 239 10.77 14.51 -24.79
CA LYS A 239 10.95 13.51 -25.85
C LYS A 239 11.46 14.21 -27.11
N ALA A 240 12.25 13.49 -27.90
CA ALA A 240 12.75 13.99 -29.18
C ALA A 240 11.58 14.48 -30.05
N GLY A 241 11.59 15.78 -30.40
CA GLY A 241 10.54 16.43 -31.19
C GLY A 241 9.46 17.19 -30.40
N GLU A 242 9.52 17.21 -29.07
CA GLU A 242 8.63 18.00 -28.19
C GLU A 242 9.25 19.34 -27.74
N ALA A 243 10.45 19.71 -28.21
CA ALA A 243 11.06 21.00 -27.93
C ALA A 243 10.13 22.15 -28.38
N ALA A 244 9.65 22.92 -27.40
CA ALA A 244 8.48 23.79 -27.48
C ALA A 244 8.55 24.90 -28.55
N GLN A 245 7.37 25.14 -29.14
CA GLN A 245 6.93 26.48 -29.58
C GLN A 245 6.66 27.36 -28.35
#